data_AF-A0A1M7SIX5-F1
#
_entry.id   AF-A0A1M7SIX5-F1
#
_cell.length_a   1.000
_cell.length_b   1.000
_cell.length_c   1.000
_cell.angle_alpha   90.00
_cell.angle_beta   90.00
_cell.angle_gamma   90.00
#
_symmetry.space_group_name_H-M   'P 1'
#
loop_
_entity.id
_entity.type
_entity.pdbx_description
1 polymer ?
#
loop_
_entity_poly.entity_id
_entity_poly.type
_entity_poly.pdbx_seq_one_letter_code
_entity_poly.pdbx_strand_id
1 'polypeptide(L)'
;MTRPAILEEAAHVLEARAEIYGPATDALRAIAARWSLTLGVPVSPAQVALCMIDLKLARLAHDPAHRDSLMNVIGYAALMSEARR
;
A
#
# COMPACT_ATOMS: atom_id res chain seq x y z
N MET A 1 -7.63 16.92 -11.38
CA MET A 1 -6.85 17.10 -10.13
C MET A 1 -5.42 17.47 -10.51
N THR A 2 -4.79 18.42 -9.82
CA THR A 2 -3.40 18.81 -10.07
C THR A 2 -2.43 17.82 -9.40
N ARG A 3 -1.16 17.80 -9.82
CA ARG A 3 -0.13 16.94 -9.20
C ARG A 3 0.07 17.20 -7.70
N PRO A 4 0.09 18.44 -7.20
CA PRO A 4 0.18 18.67 -5.76
C PRO A 4 -1.06 18.17 -5.01
N ALA A 5 -2.26 18.43 -5.53
CA ALA A 5 -3.52 18.06 -4.89
C ALA A 5 -3.65 16.55 -4.68
N ILE A 6 -3.21 15.73 -5.64
CA ILE A 6 -3.28 14.27 -5.51
C ILE A 6 -2.31 13.73 -4.45
N LEU A 7 -1.14 14.34 -4.30
CA LEU A 7 -0.14 13.92 -3.32
C LEU A 7 -0.60 14.31 -1.91
N GLU A 8 -1.13 15.52 -1.75
CA GLU A 8 -1.71 15.99 -0.49
C GLU A 8 -2.87 15.11 -0.05
N GLU A 9 -3.77 14.75 -0.98
CA GLU A 9 -4.86 13.83 -0.67
C GLU A 9 -4.35 12.45 -0.25
N ALA A 10 -3.38 11.88 -0.96
CA ALA A 10 -2.81 10.59 -0.61
C ALA A 10 -2.18 10.60 0.79
N ALA A 11 -1.52 11.71 1.18
CA ALA A 11 -1.01 11.90 2.53
C ALA A 11 -2.13 11.89 3.57
N HIS A 12 -3.21 12.66 3.36
CA HIS A 12 -4.36 12.67 4.27
C HIS A 12 -5.01 11.28 4.41
N VAL A 13 -5.15 10.54 3.31
CA VAL A 13 -5.70 9.18 3.34
C VAL A 13 -4.79 8.22 4.14
N LEU A 14 -3.48 8.35 4.01
CA LEU A 14 -2.52 7.55 4.79
C LEU A 14 -2.61 7.87 6.28
N GLU A 15 -2.63 9.15 6.64
CA GLU A 15 -2.74 9.61 8.04
C GLU A 15 -4.05 9.14 8.67
N ALA A 16 -5.19 9.37 8.00
CA ALA A 16 -6.50 8.93 8.48
C ALA A 16 -6.58 7.41 8.69
N ARG A 17 -5.89 6.62 7.85
CA ARG A 17 -5.81 5.16 8.03
C ARG A 17 -4.90 4.76 9.18
N ALA A 18 -3.80 5.49 9.38
CA ALA A 18 -2.89 5.23 10.49
C ALA A 18 -3.57 5.50 11.84
N GLU A 19 -4.47 6.48 11.94
CA GLU A 19 -5.28 6.73 13.14
C GLU A 19 -6.20 5.55 13.49
N ILE A 20 -6.72 4.83 12.49
CA ILE A 20 -7.67 3.73 12.67
C ILE A 20 -6.94 2.40 12.90
N TYR A 21 -5.92 2.11 12.09
CA TYR A 21 -5.28 0.79 12.02
C TYR A 21 -3.89 0.74 12.66
N GLY A 22 -3.36 1.88 13.09
CA GLY A 22 -1.97 2.02 13.50
C GLY A 22 -1.01 2.12 12.30
N PRO A 23 0.31 2.12 12.56
CA PRO A 23 1.33 2.27 11.53
C PRO A 23 1.18 1.22 10.42
N ALA A 24 1.15 1.67 9.16
CA ALA A 24 1.01 0.74 8.03
C ALA A 24 2.16 -0.28 7.94
N THR A 25 3.35 0.06 8.45
CA THR A 25 4.49 -0.85 8.54
C THR A 25 4.22 -2.07 9.41
N ASP A 26 3.42 -1.93 10.47
CA ASP A 26 3.01 -3.07 11.32
C ASP A 26 2.10 -4.02 10.55
N ALA A 27 1.14 -3.47 9.80
CA ALA A 27 0.28 -4.26 8.93
C ALA A 27 1.09 -5.00 7.85
N LEU A 28 2.06 -4.33 7.20
CA LEU A 28 2.92 -4.96 6.20
C LEU A 28 3.77 -6.09 6.80
N ARG A 29 4.33 -5.91 8.01
CA ARG A 29 5.05 -6.96 8.75
C ARG A 29 4.16 -8.15 9.10
N ALA A 30 2.95 -7.89 9.59
CA ALA A 30 2.00 -8.95 9.94
C ALA A 30 1.57 -9.77 8.71
N ILE A 31 1.31 -9.09 7.59
CA ILE A 31 0.97 -9.75 6.32
C ILE A 31 2.15 -10.58 5.81
N ALA A 32 3.37 -10.02 5.84
CA ALA A 32 4.58 -10.70 5.41
C ALA A 32 4.80 -12.01 6.19
N ALA A 33 4.63 -11.97 7.52
CA ALA A 33 4.70 -13.17 8.37
C ALA A 33 3.64 -14.20 7.99
N ARG A 34 2.37 -13.78 7.84
CA ARG A 34 1.27 -14.67 7.45
C ARG A 34 1.47 -15.29 6.08
N TRP A 35 1.88 -14.50 5.09
CA TRP A 35 2.14 -14.98 3.73
C TRP A 35 3.33 -15.93 3.70
N SER A 36 4.36 -15.67 4.50
CA SER A 36 5.50 -16.58 4.60
C SER A 36 5.07 -17.96 5.07
N LEU A 37 4.20 -18.03 6.07
CA LEU A 37 3.62 -19.30 6.54
C LEU A 37 2.74 -19.97 5.48
N THR A 38 1.92 -19.18 4.78
CA THR A 38 0.96 -19.68 3.80
C THR A 38 1.64 -20.23 2.56
N LEU A 39 2.68 -19.55 2.07
CA LEU A 39 3.37 -19.86 0.82
C LEU A 39 4.58 -20.79 1.03
N GLY A 40 5.00 -21.00 2.28
CA GLY A 40 6.18 -21.82 2.60
C GLY A 40 7.52 -21.20 2.19
N VAL A 41 7.54 -19.90 1.86
CA VAL A 41 8.74 -19.16 1.47
C VAL A 41 8.80 -17.82 2.20
N PRO A 42 9.99 -17.31 2.57
CA PRO A 42 10.09 -15.99 3.21
C PRO A 42 9.54 -14.88 2.31
N VAL A 43 8.63 -14.08 2.87
CA VAL A 43 8.08 -12.86 2.28
C VAL A 43 8.45 -11.68 3.17
N SER A 44 8.98 -10.63 2.57
CA SER A 44 9.33 -9.37 3.23
C SER A 44 8.17 -8.36 3.19
N PRO A 45 8.11 -7.39 4.12
CA PRO A 45 7.14 -6.29 4.08
C PRO A 45 7.18 -5.50 2.76
N ALA A 46 8.38 -5.31 2.19
CA ALA A 46 8.55 -4.66 0.89
C ALA A 46 7.91 -5.46 -0.25
N GLN A 47 8.02 -6.79 -0.25
CA GLN A 47 7.32 -7.64 -1.21
C GLN A 47 5.80 -7.55 -1.05
N VAL A 48 5.29 -7.48 0.19
CA VAL A 48 3.86 -7.25 0.41
C VAL A 48 3.40 -5.94 -0.22
N ALA A 49 4.12 -4.83 0.01
CA ALA A 49 3.77 -3.55 -0.58
C ALA A 49 3.76 -3.58 -2.12
N LEU A 50 4.75 -4.25 -2.74
CA LEU A 50 4.77 -4.46 -4.19
C LEU A 50 3.55 -5.25 -4.68
N CYS A 51 3.24 -6.38 -4.05
CA CYS A 51 2.05 -7.18 -4.42
C CYS A 51 0.74 -6.40 -4.23
N MET A 52 0.66 -5.55 -3.20
CA MET A 52 -0.50 -4.69 -2.98
C MET A 52 -0.63 -3.61 -4.05
N ILE A 53 0.49 -3.07 -4.57
CA ILE A 53 0.47 -2.18 -5.73
C ILE A 53 -0.08 -2.91 -6.95
N ASP A 54 0.42 -4.11 -7.25
CA ASP A 54 -0.04 -4.91 -8.40
C ASP A 54 -1.55 -5.17 -8.35
N LEU A 55 -2.07 -5.50 -7.16
CA LEU A 55 -3.52 -5.68 -6.96
C LEU A 55 -4.32 -4.42 -7.33
N LYS A 56 -3.80 -3.23 -7.01
CA LYS A 56 -4.48 -1.96 -7.32
C LYS A 56 -4.33 -1.58 -8.78
N LEU A 57 -3.19 -1.89 -9.41
CA LEU A 57 -3.01 -1.77 -10.85
C LEU A 57 -3.98 -2.66 -11.62
N ALA A 58 -4.21 -3.90 -11.18
CA ALA A 58 -5.22 -4.78 -11.78
C ALA A 58 -6.64 -4.17 -11.71
N ARG A 59 -6.99 -3.53 -10.59
CA ARG A 59 -8.28 -2.81 -10.46
C ARG A 59 -8.35 -1.59 -11.37
N LEU A 60 -7.26 -0.82 -11.50
CA LEU A 60 -7.20 0.34 -12.39
C LEU A 60 -7.22 -0.07 -13.88
N ALA A 61 -6.68 -1.23 -14.23
CA ALA A 61 -6.77 -1.76 -15.58
C ALA A 61 -8.23 -2.11 -15.95
N HIS A 62 -9.04 -2.52 -14.97
CA HIS A 62 -10.48 -2.75 -15.16
C HIS A 62 -11.29 -1.45 -15.15
N ASP A 63 -11.04 -0.58 -14.16
CA ASP A 63 -11.67 0.74 -14.03
C ASP A 63 -10.59 1.83 -13.82
N PRO A 64 -10.17 2.50 -14.90
CA PRO A 64 -9.16 3.57 -14.82
C PRO A 64 -9.60 4.78 -13.99
N ALA A 65 -10.90 4.94 -13.73
CA ALA A 65 -11.44 6.02 -12.91
C ALA A 65 -11.49 5.67 -11.41
N HIS A 66 -11.08 4.46 -11.00
CA HIS A 66 -11.18 3.99 -9.63
C HIS A 66 -10.21 4.71 -8.68
N ARG A 67 -10.65 5.84 -8.13
CA ARG A 67 -9.84 6.78 -7.34
C ARG A 67 -9.17 6.17 -6.11
N ASP A 68 -9.87 5.33 -5.34
CA ASP A 68 -9.28 4.67 -4.17
C ASP A 68 -8.09 3.77 -4.58
N SER A 69 -8.13 3.13 -5.75
CA SER A 69 -7.01 2.30 -6.22
C SER A 69 -5.78 3.16 -6.53
N LEU A 70 -5.97 4.32 -7.15
CA LEU A 70 -4.88 5.27 -7.40
C LEU A 70 -4.27 5.77 -6.09
N MET A 71 -5.11 6.11 -5.10
CA MET A 71 -4.64 6.54 -3.78
C MET A 71 -3.85 5.44 -3.08
N ASN A 72 -4.33 4.20 -3.16
CA ASN A 72 -3.63 3.04 -2.60
C ASN A 72 -2.27 2.82 -3.26
N VAL A 73 -2.14 2.97 -4.58
CA VAL A 73 -0.84 2.85 -5.28
C VAL A 73 0.15 3.87 -4.74
N ILE A 74 -0.24 5.15 -4.66
CA ILE A 74 0.61 6.22 -4.13
C ILE A 74 0.98 5.91 -2.67
N GLY A 75 -0.01 5.48 -1.88
CA GLY A 75 0.18 5.14 -0.47
C GLY A 75 1.19 4.01 -0.25
N TYR A 76 1.03 2.87 -0.92
CA TYR A 76 1.97 1.75 -0.82
C TYR A 76 3.36 2.11 -1.36
N ALA A 77 3.44 2.92 -2.43
CA ALA A 77 4.71 3.38 -2.96
C ALA A 77 5.46 4.29 -1.97
N ALA A 78 4.76 5.16 -1.24
CA ALA A 78 5.36 5.99 -0.19
C ALA A 78 5.91 5.13 0.96
N LEU A 79 5.13 4.14 1.40
CA LEU A 79 5.49 3.21 2.49
C LEU A 79 6.68 2.30 2.14
N MET A 80 7.03 2.13 0.87
CA MET A 80 8.22 1.36 0.46
C MET A 80 9.53 1.92 1.05
N SER A 81 9.59 3.21 1.35
CA SER A 81 10.74 3.85 2.00
C SER A 81 10.92 3.38 3.45
N GLU A 82 9.82 3.03 4.11
CA GLU A 82 9.78 2.56 5.50
C GLU A 82 9.91 1.03 5.58
N ALA A 83 9.32 0.31 4.61
CA ALA A 83 9.32 -1.16 4.56
C ALA A 83 10.70 -1.79 4.25
N ARG A 84 11.67 -0.97 3.83
CA ARG A 84 13.06 -1.38 3.56
C ARG A 84 14.00 -1.25 4.76
N ARG A 85 13.54 -0.63 5.85
CA ARG A 85 14.31 -0.48 7.11
C ARG A 85 13.95 -1.61 8.07
#